data_AF-A0A0S2ESM4-F1
#
_entry.id   AF-A0A0S2ESM4-F1
#
_cell.length_a   1.000
_cell.length_b   1.000
_cell.length_c   1.000
_cell.angle_alpha   90.00
_cell.angle_beta   90.00
_cell.angle_gamma   90.00
#
_symmetry.space_group_name_H-M   'P 1'
#
loop_
_entity.id
_entity.type
_entity.pdbx_description
1 polymer ?
#
loop_
_entity_poly.entity_id
_entity_poly.type
_entity_poly.pdbx_seq_one_letter_code
_entity_poly.pdbx_strand_id
1 'polypeptide(L)'
;MIATRSLSLLLLLAGFVIWSSAFIALYAGLSVGCAFGWDQARFGPVSLLRALLVGIWLLHLLMLGALWLLCRRRARQSGEAEPDRFLAAAALTASIAAVVVTLVNYAPILNLTICL
;
A
#
# COMPACT_ATOMS: atom_id res chain seq x y z
N MET A 1 12.13 0.34 27.04
CA MET A 1 13.12 0.52 25.95
C MET A 1 13.11 -0.63 24.93
N ILE A 2 13.05 -1.92 25.32
CA ILE A 2 12.96 -3.03 24.35
C ILE A 2 11.64 -3.02 23.54
N ALA A 3 10.53 -2.66 24.18
CA ALA A 3 9.20 -2.66 23.55
C ALA A 3 8.97 -1.53 22.52
N THR A 4 9.71 -0.42 22.57
CA THR A 4 9.59 0.69 21.60
C THR A 4 10.30 0.34 20.29
N ARG A 5 11.49 -0.24 20.41
CA ARG A 5 12.32 -0.69 19.29
C ARG A 5 11.66 -1.81 18.47
N SER A 6 11.06 -2.79 19.15
CA SER A 6 10.33 -3.87 18.47
C SER A 6 9.16 -3.35 17.65
N LEU A 7 8.44 -2.33 18.16
CA LEU A 7 7.32 -1.77 17.43
C LEU A 7 7.74 -1.02 16.15
N SER A 8 8.80 -0.20 16.19
CA SER A 8 9.29 0.50 14.99
C SER A 8 9.72 -0.47 13.89
N LEU A 9 10.33 -1.60 14.27
CA LEU A 9 10.64 -2.69 13.33
C LEU A 9 9.36 -3.34 12.76
N LEU A 10 8.36 -3.60 13.61
CA LEU A 10 7.07 -4.13 13.15
C LEU A 10 6.35 -3.17 12.19
N LEU A 11 6.41 -1.86 12.45
CA LEU A 11 5.85 -0.83 11.57
C LEU A 11 6.55 -0.82 10.20
N LEU A 12 7.88 -0.91 10.19
CA LEU A 12 8.65 -1.00 8.96
C LEU A 12 8.31 -2.27 8.16
N LEU A 13 8.27 -3.43 8.82
CA LEU A 13 7.89 -4.70 8.19
C LEU A 13 6.44 -4.66 7.67
N ALA A 14 5.51 -4.10 8.44
CA ALA A 14 4.11 -3.95 8.03
C ALA A 14 3.98 -3.12 6.74
N GLY A 15 4.76 -2.04 6.61
CA GLY A 15 4.78 -1.24 5.38
C GLY A 15 5.21 -2.04 4.17
N PHE A 16 6.28 -2.82 4.31
CA PHE A 16 6.77 -3.71 3.25
C PHE A 16 5.74 -4.78 2.88
N VAL A 17 5.15 -5.44 3.88
CA VAL A 17 4.16 -6.50 3.66
C VAL A 17 2.91 -5.97 2.97
N ILE A 18 2.36 -4.84 3.43
CA ILE A 18 1.18 -4.21 2.81
C ILE A 18 1.49 -3.84 1.37
N TRP A 19 2.65 -3.21 1.11
CA TRP A 19 3.05 -2.83 -0.24
C TRP A 19 3.23 -4.04 -1.17
N SER A 20 3.93 -5.09 -0.73
CA SER A 20 4.10 -6.32 -1.51
C SER A 20 2.78 -7.05 -1.75
N SER A 21 1.88 -7.07 -0.76
CA SER A 21 0.55 -7.66 -0.94
C SER A 21 -0.29 -6.90 -1.98
N ALA A 22 -0.15 -5.57 -2.07
CA ALA A 22 -0.80 -4.77 -3.11
C ALA A 22 -0.36 -5.22 -4.51
N PHE A 23 0.95 -5.40 -4.69
CA PHE A 23 1.52 -5.86 -5.97
C PHE A 23 0.97 -7.23 -6.36
N ILE A 24 0.99 -8.20 -5.44
CA ILE A 24 0.48 -9.54 -5.69
C ILE A 24 -1.02 -9.51 -6.00
N ALA A 25 -1.82 -8.81 -5.19
CA ALA A 25 -3.27 -8.76 -5.32
C ALA A 25 -3.70 -8.09 -6.64
N LEU A 26 -3.07 -6.97 -7.00
CA LEU A 26 -3.39 -6.25 -8.24
C LEU A 26 -2.94 -7.04 -9.47
N TYR A 27 -1.74 -7.62 -9.45
CA TYR A 27 -1.24 -8.39 -10.57
C TYR A 27 -2.04 -9.69 -10.77
N ALA A 28 -2.29 -10.45 -9.70
CA ALA A 28 -3.11 -11.65 -9.77
C ALA A 28 -4.55 -11.32 -10.16
N GLY A 29 -5.14 -10.27 -9.58
CA GLY A 29 -6.48 -9.80 -9.92
C GLY A 29 -6.60 -9.39 -11.39
N LEU A 30 -5.58 -8.75 -11.95
CA LEU A 30 -5.50 -8.41 -13.36
C LEU A 30 -5.46 -9.67 -14.24
N SER A 31 -4.51 -10.59 -13.99
CA SER A 31 -4.34 -11.80 -14.79
C SER A 31 -5.58 -12.72 -14.74
N VAL A 32 -6.12 -12.94 -13.54
CA VAL A 32 -7.36 -13.72 -13.36
C VAL A 32 -8.53 -13.00 -14.00
N GLY A 33 -8.68 -11.70 -13.76
CA GLY A 33 -9.77 -10.90 -14.32
C GLY A 33 -9.82 -10.94 -15.85
N CYS A 34 -8.68 -10.83 -16.52
CA CYS A 34 -8.61 -10.95 -17.97
C CYS A 34 -8.87 -12.39 -18.45
N ALA A 35 -8.33 -13.41 -17.77
CA ALA A 35 -8.55 -14.81 -18.15
C ALA A 35 -10.02 -15.25 -18.04
N PHE A 36 -10.76 -14.69 -17.07
CA PHE A 36 -12.17 -14.98 -16.84
C PHE A 36 -13.14 -13.96 -17.47
N GLY A 37 -12.64 -12.99 -18.25
CA GLY A 37 -13.47 -12.01 -18.98
C GLY A 37 -14.20 -11.01 -18.09
N TRP A 38 -13.69 -10.71 -16.89
CA TRP A 38 -14.31 -9.74 -15.97
C TRP A 38 -14.23 -8.30 -16.47
N ASP A 39 -13.41 -8.02 -17.49
CA ASP A 39 -13.38 -6.74 -18.19
C ASP A 39 -14.65 -6.51 -19.04
N GLN A 40 -15.31 -7.58 -19.48
CA GLN A 40 -16.56 -7.52 -20.27
C GLN A 40 -17.80 -7.36 -19.38
N ALA A 41 -17.72 -7.83 -18.13
CA ALA A 41 -18.76 -7.65 -17.14
C ALA A 41 -18.86 -6.16 -16.75
N ARG A 42 -20.05 -5.57 -16.90
CA ARG A 42 -20.26 -4.15 -16.56
C ARG A 42 -20.56 -3.96 -15.07
N PHE A 43 -19.96 -2.94 -14.47
CA PHE A 43 -20.23 -2.46 -13.13
C PHE A 43 -20.45 -0.94 -13.18
N GLY A 44 -21.69 -0.54 -13.46
CA GLY A 44 -22.04 0.87 -13.71
C GLY A 44 -21.34 1.43 -14.96
N PRO A 45 -20.63 2.57 -14.88
CA PRO A 45 -19.93 3.17 -16.02
C PRO A 45 -18.59 2.50 -16.35
N VAL A 46 -18.10 1.56 -15.53
CA VAL A 46 -16.80 0.89 -15.68
C VAL A 46 -16.97 -0.63 -15.77
N SER A 47 -15.90 -1.35 -16.13
CA SER A 47 -15.88 -2.81 -16.04
C SER A 47 -15.77 -3.27 -14.58
N LEU A 48 -16.29 -4.46 -14.30
CA LEU A 48 -16.17 -5.12 -13.00
C LEU A 48 -14.71 -5.28 -12.61
N LEU A 49 -13.85 -5.67 -13.56
CA LEU A 49 -12.40 -5.75 -13.35
C LEU A 49 -11.80 -4.41 -12.91
N ARG A 50 -12.13 -3.30 -13.59
CA ARG A 50 -11.62 -1.98 -13.21
C ARG A 50 -12.09 -1.59 -11.80
N ALA A 51 -13.37 -1.81 -11.50
CA ALA A 51 -13.92 -1.51 -10.18
C ALA A 51 -13.21 -2.30 -9.07
N LEU A 52 -12.94 -3.59 -9.30
CA LEU A 52 -12.21 -4.46 -8.38
C LEU A 52 -10.76 -3.99 -8.17
N LEU A 53 -10.03 -3.71 -9.25
CA LEU A 53 -8.65 -3.25 -9.17
C LEU A 53 -8.53 -1.89 -8.47
N VAL A 54 -9.43 -0.95 -8.78
CA VAL A 54 -9.51 0.34 -8.09
C VAL A 54 -9.85 0.14 -6.61
N GLY A 55 -10.76 -0.77 -6.28
CA GLY A 55 -11.10 -1.12 -4.91
C GLY A 55 -9.90 -1.64 -4.11
N ILE A 56 -9.15 -2.60 -4.68
CA ILE A 56 -7.92 -3.13 -4.08
C ILE A 56 -6.88 -2.01 -3.90
N TRP A 57 -6.71 -1.17 -4.91
CA TRP A 57 -5.76 -0.06 -4.87
C TRP A 57 -6.10 0.95 -3.76
N LEU A 58 -7.36 1.38 -3.68
CA LEU A 58 -7.85 2.31 -2.65
C LEU A 58 -7.73 1.71 -1.24
N LEU A 59 -8.03 0.41 -1.08
CA LEU A 59 -7.87 -0.29 0.19
C LEU A 59 -6.40 -0.26 0.65
N HIS A 60 -5.45 -0.55 -0.24
CA HIS A 60 -4.03 -0.51 0.10
C HIS A 60 -3.55 0.91 0.38
N LEU A 61 -4.01 1.91 -0.38
CA LEU A 61 -3.71 3.32 -0.08
C LEU A 61 -4.23 3.74 1.30
N LEU A 62 -5.43 3.28 1.69
CA LEU A 62 -5.98 3.53 3.02
C LEU A 62 -5.13 2.86 4.10
N MET A 63 -4.75 1.60 3.92
CA MET A 63 -3.89 0.86 4.85
C MET A 63 -2.52 1.51 5.01
N LEU A 64 -1.88 1.91 3.91
CA LEU A 64 -0.59 2.60 3.92
C LEU A 64 -0.70 4.00 4.52
N GLY A 65 -1.79 4.74 4.25
CA GLY A 65 -2.07 6.03 4.87
C GLY A 65 -2.27 5.91 6.39
N ALA A 66 -3.00 4.89 6.85
CA ALA A 66 -3.17 4.58 8.26
C ALA A 66 -1.81 4.22 8.91
N LEU A 67 -1.00 3.40 8.25
CA LEU A 67 0.34 3.05 8.71
C LEU A 67 1.24 4.29 8.81
N TRP A 68 1.21 5.17 7.81
CA TRP A 68 1.96 6.43 7.83
C TRP A 68 1.55 7.31 9.02
N LEU A 69 0.25 7.42 9.33
CA LEU A 69 -0.22 8.15 10.50
C LEU A 69 0.31 7.53 11.80
N LEU A 70 0.37 6.20 11.90
CA LEU A 70 0.97 5.49 13.04
C LEU A 70 2.47 5.76 13.16
N CYS A 71 3.22 5.63 12.06
CA CYS A 71 4.65 5.96 11.99
C CYS A 71 4.92 7.41 12.40
N ARG A 72 4.10 8.36 11.91
CA ARG A 72 4.23 9.79 12.24
C ARG A 72 3.96 10.06 13.71
N ARG A 73 2.94 9.43 14.30
CA ARG A 73 2.66 9.53 15.75
C ARG A 73 3.82 8.97 16.57
N ARG A 74 4.40 7.85 16.15
CA ARG A 74 5.55 7.24 16.82
C ARG A 74 6.83 8.05 16.70
N ALA A 75 7.14 8.60 15.53
CA ALA A 75 8.28 9.48 15.33
C ALA A 75 8.23 10.75 16.21
N ARG A 76 7.04 11.21 16.61
CA ARG A 76 6.86 12.29 17.58
C ARG A 76 7.05 11.87 19.03
N GLN A 77 6.88 10.58 19.33
CA GLN A 77 6.97 10.01 20.68
C GLN A 77 8.31 9.33 20.96
N SER A 78 9.12 9.08 19.94
CA SER A 78 10.47 8.53 20.09
C SER A 78 11.34 9.50 20.89
N GLY A 79 11.89 9.02 22.02
CA GLY A 79 12.83 9.78 22.84
C GLY A 79 14.18 9.99 22.16
N GLU A 80 15.08 10.75 22.81
CA GLU A 80 16.33 11.22 22.22
C GLU A 80 17.40 10.15 21.96
N ALA A 81 17.14 8.88 22.30
CA ALA A 81 18.07 7.79 22.04
C ALA A 81 18.25 7.54 20.53
N GLU A 82 19.50 7.68 20.05
CA GLU A 82 19.89 7.57 18.64
C GLU A 82 19.27 6.39 17.85
N PRO A 83 19.33 5.12 18.32
CA PRO A 83 18.84 3.99 17.53
C PRO A 83 17.31 3.96 17.37
N ASP A 84 16.55 4.45 18.37
CA ASP A 84 15.09 4.51 18.28
C ASP A 84 14.63 5.61 17.31
N ARG A 85 15.36 6.73 17.26
CA ARG A 85 15.11 7.84 16.32
C ARG A 85 15.39 7.44 14.87
N PHE A 86 16.48 6.70 14.63
CA PHE A 86 16.80 6.20 13.29
C PHE A 86 15.71 5.25 12.75
N LEU A 87 15.29 4.27 13.55
CA LEU A 87 14.23 3.33 13.15
C LEU A 87 12.89 4.01 12.92
N ALA A 88 12.51 4.97 13.76
CA ALA A 88 11.28 5.73 13.58
C ALA A 88 11.32 6.60 12.31
N ALA A 89 12.47 7.22 12.01
CA ALA A 89 12.66 7.98 10.78
C ALA A 89 12.60 7.08 9.54
N ALA A 90 13.30 5.93 9.57
CA ALA A 90 13.28 4.95 8.49
C ALA A 90 11.88 4.39 8.23
N ALA A 91 11.12 4.05 9.27
CA ALA A 91 9.74 3.59 9.12
C ALA A 91 8.84 4.67 8.51
N LEU A 92 9.02 5.94 8.91
CA LEU A 92 8.26 7.06 8.38
C LEU A 92 8.58 7.32 6.90
N THR A 93 9.86 7.40 6.52
CA THR A 93 10.27 7.64 5.12
C THR A 93 9.89 6.48 4.22
N ALA A 94 10.06 5.24 4.68
CA ALA A 94 9.60 4.05 3.97
C ALA A 94 8.08 4.04 3.77
N SER A 95 7.30 4.45 4.78
CA SER A 95 5.83 4.55 4.65
C SER A 95 5.42 5.59 3.62
N ILE A 96 6.11 6.74 3.56
CA ILE A 96 5.87 7.77 2.53
C ILE A 96 6.19 7.22 1.14
N ALA A 97 7.36 6.57 0.99
CA ALA A 97 7.75 5.96 -0.28
C ALA A 97 6.72 4.91 -0.73
N ALA A 98 6.24 4.07 0.18
CA ALA A 98 5.21 3.07 -0.12
C ALA A 98 3.91 3.72 -0.62
N VAL A 99 3.41 4.77 0.05
CA VAL A 99 2.22 5.51 -0.41
C VAL A 99 2.44 6.11 -1.81
N VAL A 100 3.55 6.81 -2.02
CA VAL A 100 3.84 7.49 -3.28
C VAL A 100 3.98 6.48 -4.43
N VAL A 101 4.74 5.40 -4.23
CA VAL A 101 4.94 4.38 -5.25
C VAL A 101 3.65 3.62 -5.54
N THR A 102 2.85 3.27 -4.52
CA THR A 102 1.52 2.66 -4.72
C THR A 102 0.59 3.61 -5.48
N LEU A 103 0.64 4.91 -5.23
CA LEU A 103 -0.16 5.88 -5.97
C LEU A 103 0.26 5.93 -7.44
N VAL A 104 1.56 6.10 -7.71
CA VAL A 104 2.09 6.31 -9.07
C VAL A 104 2.02 5.05 -9.91
N ASN A 105 2.44 3.90 -9.38
CA ASN A 105 2.52 2.65 -10.15
C ASN A 105 1.14 2.14 -10.61
N TYR A 106 0.10 2.39 -9.82
CA TYR A 106 -1.24 1.85 -10.07
C TYR A 106 -2.23 2.90 -10.59
N ALA A 107 -1.87 4.18 -10.66
CA ALA A 107 -2.65 5.21 -11.36
C ALA A 107 -3.00 4.86 -12.82
N PRO A 108 -2.14 4.19 -13.61
CA PRO A 108 -2.47 3.65 -14.94
C PRO A 108 -3.81 2.89 -15.04
N ILE A 109 -4.26 2.21 -13.97
CA ILE A 109 -5.51 1.43 -13.92
C ILE A 109 -6.75 2.28 -14.30
N LEU A 110 -6.69 3.59 -14.04
CA LEU A 110 -7.82 4.51 -14.27
C LEU A 110 -8.09 4.77 -15.76
N ASN A 111 -7.04 4.83 -16.58
CA ASN A 111 -7.14 5.33 -17.96
C ASN A 111 -6.67 4.34 -19.03
N LEU A 112 -5.78 3.39 -18.71
CA LEU A 112 -5.30 2.44 -19.71
C LEU A 112 -6.26 1.27 -19.91
N THR A 113 -6.17 0.67 -21.09
CA THR A 113 -6.74 -0.64 -21.40
C THR A 113 -6.10 -1.68 -20.50
N ILE A 114 -6.94 -2.48 -19.84
CA ILE A 114 -6.53 -3.37 -18.75
C ILE A 114 -6.18 -4.77 -19.27
N CYS A 115 -6.94 -5.25 -20.27
CA CYS A 115 -6.67 -6.50 -20.95
C CYS A 115 -6.31 -6.18 -22.42
N LEU A 116 -5.26 -6.83 -22.92
CA LEU A 116 -4.83 -6.82 -24.32
C LEU A 116 -4.94 -8.23 -24.88
#